data_AF-A0A832PGP4-F1
#
_entry.id   AF-A0A832PGP4-F1
#
_cell.length_a   1.000
_cell.length_b   1.000
_cell.length_c   1.000
_cell.angle_alpha   90.00
_cell.angle_beta   90.00
_cell.angle_gamma   90.00
#
_symmetry.space_group_name_H-M   'P 1'
#
loop_
_entity.id
_entity.type
_entity.pdbx_description
1 polymer ?
#
loop_
_entity_poly.entity_id
_entity_poly.type
_entity_poly.pdbx_seq_one_letter_code
_entity_poly.pdbx_strand_id
1 'polypeptide(L)'
;MAGETDKKMMEILRILSEHEEILGAKAIARELKKKGYDLGERAVRYHMRILDEKGFTKRIGYSGRKITKKGLKEIEKGLVYDQVDFIFSKFEEMIHQTSFNPITGKGKVVINTSMTPQEALPIIKKAFKEGLCVSPYVRLEKIDENYKIMTVCGTTIDGLLLKEGIPIIPTFAGLVEIEDHTPRRFTELIAYKKTSMMPLEAFTAGEMTSVLDVIEYGEGRIPANFRLIPETGREKALRLLDKLQRMKIGGVIKVGEAGENLLGIPVDDGMVGIAIIGGITPICAAQEAGYDINIKMAESLLEFNKLDLITHPRRLLKEPKTPSREKVGILLTKAWNLIQQVDFDPDTITGKVIANISILKREDLDRALEIIQEVCEEKPEYSTSPYFRIIELEDGKVGIASVCSLTVDGVLINQGIMSTPTYSGLLEIKDDMRRFVELTAYNGSSVEPHEIYISKGMTSVYDSLTGSGRIMASLREIPYIAREEALEVIEKLRGSGLTILKVGRTNEILYNAKVGRYKVGIVTPGGLNPLAAVKENGIEVKVKAVESLMEISNFFIIK
;
A
#
# COMPACT_ATOMS: atom_id res chain seq x y z
N MET A 1 -2.44 -1.80 -30.48
CA MET A 1 -3.06 -0.50 -30.84
C MET A 1 -4.08 -0.01 -29.80
N ALA A 2 -5.06 -0.80 -29.36
CA ALA A 2 -6.02 -0.38 -28.31
C ALA A 2 -5.34 0.09 -27.00
N GLY A 3 -4.43 -0.71 -26.45
CA GLY A 3 -3.74 -0.37 -25.20
C GLY A 3 -2.80 0.85 -25.26
N GLU A 4 -2.35 1.29 -26.44
CA GLU A 4 -1.50 2.48 -26.58
C GLU A 4 -2.33 3.76 -26.66
N THR A 5 -3.48 3.70 -27.34
CA THR A 5 -4.48 4.78 -27.37
C THR A 5 -5.06 5.03 -25.97
N ASP A 6 -5.30 3.97 -25.19
CA ASP A 6 -5.79 4.07 -23.82
C ASP A 6 -4.76 4.72 -22.88
N LYS A 7 -3.46 4.38 -23.02
CA LYS A 7 -2.37 5.06 -22.27
C LYS A 7 -2.30 6.55 -22.54
N LYS A 8 -2.41 6.96 -23.82
CA LYS A 8 -2.40 8.37 -24.23
C LYS A 8 -3.60 9.15 -23.66
N MET A 9 -4.79 8.55 -23.68
CA MET A 9 -5.99 9.14 -23.08
C MET A 9 -5.88 9.25 -21.55
N MET A 10 -5.32 8.23 -20.90
CA MET A 10 -5.10 8.24 -19.45
C MET A 10 -4.13 9.34 -19.03
N GLU A 11 -3.02 9.53 -19.77
CA GLU A 11 -2.07 10.58 -19.45
C GLU A 11 -2.67 11.98 -19.68
N ILE A 12 -3.54 12.16 -20.68
CA ILE A 12 -4.30 13.41 -20.85
C ILE A 12 -5.20 13.68 -19.64
N LEU A 13 -5.88 12.66 -19.10
CA LEU A 13 -6.68 12.81 -17.88
C LEU A 13 -5.80 13.18 -16.69
N ARG A 14 -4.64 12.52 -16.50
CA ARG A 14 -3.68 12.85 -15.43
C ARG A 14 -3.22 14.30 -15.50
N ILE A 15 -2.81 14.78 -16.68
CA ILE A 15 -2.46 16.19 -16.88
C ILE A 15 -3.62 17.12 -16.51
N LEU A 16 -4.85 16.79 -16.93
CA LEU A 16 -6.03 17.60 -16.58
C LEU A 16 -6.39 17.56 -15.09
N SER A 17 -6.00 16.51 -14.36
CA SER A 17 -6.22 16.41 -12.90
C SER A 17 -5.18 17.17 -12.07
N GLU A 18 -3.97 17.35 -12.61
CA GLU A 18 -2.86 18.06 -11.97
C GLU A 18 -3.08 19.59 -11.99
N HIS A 19 -4.02 20.08 -12.80
CA HIS A 19 -4.28 21.50 -12.99
C HIS A 19 -5.75 21.83 -12.68
N GLU A 20 -5.97 22.80 -11.78
CA GLU A 20 -7.32 23.30 -11.48
C GLU A 20 -7.92 24.14 -12.64
N GLU A 21 -7.04 24.65 -13.50
CA GLU A 21 -7.35 25.51 -14.65
C GLU A 21 -7.84 24.72 -15.87
N ILE A 22 -8.50 25.43 -16.79
CA ILE A 22 -8.97 24.86 -18.06
C ILE A 22 -7.79 24.77 -19.04
N LEU A 23 -7.45 23.56 -19.51
CA LEU A 23 -6.32 23.36 -20.42
C LEU A 23 -6.76 23.10 -21.87
N GLY A 24 -6.12 23.82 -22.79
CA GLY A 24 -6.26 23.61 -24.24
C GLY A 24 -5.31 22.53 -24.78
N ALA A 25 -5.62 22.01 -25.97
CA ALA A 25 -4.86 20.93 -26.60
C ALA A 25 -3.36 21.24 -26.81
N LYS A 26 -3.00 22.51 -27.03
CA LYS A 26 -1.60 22.95 -27.16
C LYS A 26 -0.83 22.80 -25.85
N ALA A 27 -1.44 23.18 -24.72
CA ALA A 27 -0.82 23.05 -23.40
C ALA A 27 -0.65 21.57 -23.05
N ILE A 28 -1.69 20.76 -23.28
CA ILE A 28 -1.66 19.31 -23.04
C ILE A 28 -0.61 18.62 -23.92
N ALA A 29 -0.52 18.95 -25.21
CA ALA A 29 0.52 18.40 -26.11
C ALA A 29 1.95 18.70 -25.61
N ARG A 30 2.18 19.90 -25.06
CA ARG A 30 3.47 20.26 -24.49
C ARG A 30 3.80 19.44 -23.23
N GLU A 31 2.84 19.26 -22.33
CA GLU A 31 3.04 18.43 -21.14
C GLU A 31 3.25 16.95 -21.51
N LEU A 32 2.45 16.41 -22.43
CA LEU A 32 2.63 15.06 -22.99
C LEU A 32 4.04 14.86 -23.56
N LYS A 33 4.54 15.84 -24.32
CA LYS A 33 5.90 15.78 -24.89
C LYS A 33 6.99 15.73 -23.81
N LYS A 34 6.84 16.47 -22.72
CA LYS A 34 7.77 16.38 -21.57
C LYS A 34 7.74 15.00 -20.92
N LYS A 35 6.57 14.36 -20.90
CA LYS A 35 6.36 13.00 -20.38
C LYS A 35 6.69 11.89 -21.40
N GLY A 36 7.35 12.22 -22.51
CA GLY A 36 7.81 11.26 -23.52
C GLY A 36 6.78 10.84 -24.57
N TYR A 37 5.59 11.47 -24.58
CA TYR A 37 4.56 11.22 -25.60
C TYR A 37 4.68 12.22 -26.75
N ASP A 38 5.11 11.78 -27.92
CA ASP A 38 5.17 12.63 -29.11
C ASP A 38 3.80 12.74 -29.79
N LEU A 39 2.92 13.57 -29.20
CA LEU A 39 1.57 13.83 -29.69
C LEU A 39 1.43 15.29 -30.11
N GLY A 40 1.17 15.52 -31.40
CA GLY A 40 0.81 16.84 -31.91
C GLY A 40 -0.57 17.31 -31.43
N GLU A 41 -0.80 18.62 -31.44
CA GLU A 41 -2.06 19.25 -30.97
C GLU A 41 -3.32 18.66 -31.62
N ARG A 42 -3.26 18.28 -32.91
CA ARG A 42 -4.37 17.64 -33.63
C ARG A 42 -4.73 16.27 -33.05
N ALA A 43 -3.73 15.45 -32.70
CA ALA A 43 -3.93 14.14 -32.10
C ALA A 43 -4.46 14.27 -30.66
N VAL A 44 -3.97 15.25 -29.91
CA VAL A 44 -4.51 15.58 -28.58
C VAL A 44 -5.97 16.00 -28.67
N ARG A 45 -6.35 16.87 -29.60
CA ARG A 45 -7.77 17.24 -29.82
C ARG A 45 -8.64 16.02 -30.12
N TYR A 46 -8.15 15.07 -30.89
CA TYR A 46 -8.86 13.82 -31.18
C TYR A 46 -9.11 13.01 -29.90
N HIS A 47 -8.10 12.76 -29.08
CA HIS A 47 -8.27 12.04 -27.81
C HIS A 47 -9.18 12.79 -26.83
N MET A 48 -9.05 14.12 -26.72
CA MET A 48 -9.93 14.93 -25.88
C MET A 48 -11.40 14.83 -26.28
N ARG A 49 -11.69 14.72 -27.58
CA ARG A 49 -13.07 14.52 -28.04
C ARG A 49 -13.63 13.18 -27.55
N ILE A 50 -12.83 12.12 -27.59
CA ILE A 50 -13.22 10.80 -27.07
C ILE A 50 -13.43 10.87 -25.55
N LEU A 51 -12.57 11.58 -24.82
CA LEU A 51 -12.72 11.80 -23.38
C LEU A 51 -13.99 12.61 -23.04
N ASP A 52 -14.34 13.60 -23.86
CA ASP A 52 -15.59 14.35 -23.76
C ASP A 52 -16.80 13.41 -23.98
N GLU A 53 -16.76 12.56 -25.02
CA GLU A 53 -17.81 11.57 -25.34
C GLU A 53 -17.99 10.52 -24.23
N LYS A 54 -16.90 10.10 -23.57
CA LYS A 54 -16.94 9.21 -22.40
C LYS A 54 -17.42 9.91 -21.11
N GLY A 55 -17.55 11.24 -21.14
CA GLY A 55 -17.93 12.07 -19.99
C GLY A 55 -16.82 12.26 -18.95
N PHE A 56 -15.56 11.93 -19.30
CA PHE A 56 -14.41 12.09 -18.42
C PHE A 56 -13.88 13.53 -18.39
N THR A 57 -14.08 14.26 -19.48
CA THR A 57 -13.77 15.69 -19.57
C THR A 57 -15.00 16.47 -20.00
N LYS A 58 -15.03 17.76 -19.66
CA LYS A 58 -16.05 18.70 -20.13
C LYS A 58 -15.37 19.83 -20.86
N ARG A 59 -15.79 20.08 -22.10
CA ARG A 59 -15.35 21.22 -22.89
C ARG A 59 -15.89 22.53 -22.31
N ILE A 60 -15.01 23.49 -22.08
CA ILE A 60 -15.36 24.86 -21.68
C ILE A 60 -14.94 25.80 -22.81
N GLY A 61 -15.90 26.12 -23.69
CA GLY A 61 -15.70 27.03 -24.83
C GLY A 61 -14.55 26.63 -25.76
N TYR A 62 -13.78 27.64 -26.19
CA TYR A 62 -12.52 27.48 -26.93
C TYR A 62 -11.29 27.39 -26.02
N SER A 63 -11.44 27.67 -24.72
CA SER A 63 -10.35 27.75 -23.74
C SER A 63 -9.73 26.38 -23.44
N GLY A 64 -10.52 25.30 -23.51
CA GLY A 64 -10.00 23.96 -23.26
C GLY A 64 -11.02 22.99 -22.65
N ARG A 65 -10.51 22.02 -21.90
CA ARG A 65 -11.30 21.04 -21.14
C ARG A 65 -11.00 21.14 -19.65
N LYS A 66 -11.98 20.78 -18.83
CA LYS A 66 -11.81 20.49 -17.40
C LYS A 66 -12.18 19.04 -17.15
N ILE A 67 -11.43 18.36 -16.26
CA ILE A 67 -11.75 16.99 -15.87
C ILE A 67 -13.05 16.96 -15.05
N THR A 68 -13.86 15.91 -15.23
CA THR A 68 -15.08 15.69 -14.45
C THR A 68 -14.80 14.80 -13.24
N LYS A 69 -15.74 14.71 -12.28
CA LYS A 69 -15.66 13.70 -11.20
C LYS A 69 -15.53 12.27 -11.74
N LYS A 70 -16.19 11.97 -12.87
CA LYS A 70 -16.10 10.68 -13.54
C LYS A 70 -14.71 10.45 -14.14
N GLY A 71 -14.10 11.49 -14.72
CA GLY A 71 -12.71 11.42 -15.22
C GLY A 71 -11.68 11.26 -14.11
N LEU A 72 -11.85 11.93 -12.96
CA LEU A 72 -11.01 11.72 -11.78
C LEU A 72 -11.08 10.27 -11.29
N LYS A 73 -12.29 9.72 -11.19
CA LYS A 73 -12.49 8.29 -10.90
C LYS A 73 -11.85 7.39 -11.95
N GLU A 74 -11.81 7.80 -13.22
CA GLU A 74 -11.17 7.01 -14.27
C GLU A 74 -9.64 6.99 -14.17
N ILE A 75 -9.01 8.04 -13.64
CA ILE A 75 -7.56 8.04 -13.37
C ILE A 75 -7.21 7.01 -12.30
N GLU A 76 -8.04 6.93 -11.26
CA GLU A 76 -7.98 5.88 -10.23
C GLU A 76 -8.20 4.47 -10.83
N LYS A 77 -8.70 4.39 -12.08
CA LYS A 77 -9.03 3.14 -12.80
C LYS A 77 -8.09 2.80 -13.97
N GLY A 78 -7.06 3.62 -14.24
CA GLY A 78 -6.02 3.30 -15.22
C GLY A 78 -5.20 2.06 -14.85
N LEU A 79 -4.30 1.58 -15.72
CA LEU A 79 -3.45 0.41 -15.43
C LEU A 79 -2.80 0.57 -14.04
N VAL A 80 -3.11 -0.32 -13.10
CA VAL A 80 -2.62 -0.20 -11.71
C VAL A 80 -1.10 -0.25 -11.64
N TYR A 81 -0.47 -1.00 -12.55
CA TYR A 81 0.97 -0.96 -12.70
C TYR A 81 1.50 0.44 -13.07
N ASP A 82 0.83 1.13 -14.01
CA ASP A 82 1.18 2.51 -14.37
C ASP A 82 0.85 3.48 -13.21
N GLN A 83 0.10 3.06 -12.17
CA GLN A 83 -0.10 3.84 -10.94
C GLN A 83 1.09 3.74 -9.99
N VAL A 84 1.76 2.58 -9.87
CA VAL A 84 3.00 2.44 -9.09
C VAL A 84 4.07 3.42 -9.58
N ASP A 85 4.35 3.40 -10.90
CA ASP A 85 5.33 4.30 -11.51
C ASP A 85 4.89 5.77 -11.41
N PHE A 86 3.58 6.04 -11.56
CA PHE A 86 3.03 7.39 -11.44
C PHE A 86 3.18 7.97 -10.03
N ILE A 87 2.84 7.21 -9.00
CA ILE A 87 2.97 7.64 -7.59
C ILE A 87 4.44 7.87 -7.26
N PHE A 88 5.33 6.97 -7.68
CA PHE A 88 6.75 7.18 -7.47
C PHE A 88 7.27 8.42 -8.22
N SER A 89 6.81 8.68 -9.44
CA SER A 89 7.18 9.90 -10.18
C SER A 89 6.70 11.18 -9.50
N LYS A 90 5.53 11.15 -8.83
CA LYS A 90 5.05 12.27 -8.01
C LYS A 90 5.95 12.51 -6.81
N PHE A 91 6.42 11.45 -6.18
CA PHE A 91 7.40 11.54 -5.10
C PHE A 91 8.71 12.18 -5.57
N GLU A 92 9.23 11.77 -6.73
CA GLU A 92 10.43 12.40 -7.35
C GLU A 92 10.21 13.87 -7.71
N GLU A 93 9.03 14.22 -8.23
CA GLU A 93 8.63 15.60 -8.51
C GLU A 93 8.67 16.45 -7.22
N MET A 94 8.15 15.94 -6.11
CA MET A 94 8.15 16.60 -4.81
C MET A 94 9.55 16.82 -4.24
N ILE A 95 10.42 15.81 -4.33
CA ILE A 95 11.85 15.93 -3.98
C ILE A 95 12.49 17.06 -4.80
N HIS A 96 12.29 17.04 -6.12
CA HIS A 96 12.92 18.01 -7.02
C HIS A 96 12.45 19.46 -6.75
N GLN A 97 11.14 19.64 -6.54
CA GLN A 97 10.55 20.97 -6.36
C GLN A 97 10.71 21.56 -4.95
N THR A 98 11.06 20.74 -3.94
CA THR A 98 11.37 21.22 -2.57
C THR A 98 12.45 22.29 -2.62
N SER A 99 12.21 23.46 -2.02
CA SER A 99 13.10 24.63 -2.15
C SER A 99 13.48 25.33 -0.85
N PHE A 100 13.12 24.73 0.27
CA PHE A 100 13.47 25.26 1.59
C PHE A 100 14.97 25.48 1.76
N ASN A 101 15.34 26.58 2.41
CA ASN A 101 16.71 26.87 2.77
C ASN A 101 16.80 27.00 4.31
N PRO A 102 17.52 26.10 5.00
CA PRO A 102 17.58 26.09 6.46
C PRO A 102 18.33 27.28 7.06
N ILE A 103 19.09 28.04 6.27
CA ILE A 103 19.79 29.25 6.73
C ILE A 103 18.84 30.45 6.74
N THR A 104 18.00 30.59 5.72
CA THR A 104 17.10 31.75 5.58
C THR A 104 15.69 31.49 6.11
N GLY A 105 15.32 30.22 6.33
CA GLY A 105 13.98 29.81 6.73
C GLY A 105 12.92 30.03 5.65
N LYS A 106 13.32 30.15 4.38
CA LYS A 106 12.41 30.44 3.25
C LYS A 106 12.41 29.29 2.23
N GLY A 107 11.32 29.19 1.47
CA GLY A 107 11.14 28.22 0.40
C GLY A 107 10.09 27.15 0.75
N LYS A 108 9.89 26.24 -0.20
CA LYS A 108 8.83 25.24 -0.15
C LYS A 108 9.28 23.96 0.55
N VAL A 109 8.40 23.44 1.40
CA VAL A 109 8.51 22.12 2.03
C VAL A 109 7.40 21.21 1.53
N VAL A 110 7.61 19.89 1.62
CA VAL A 110 6.58 18.90 1.33
C VAL A 110 5.69 18.74 2.55
N ILE A 111 4.38 18.78 2.34
CA ILE A 111 3.38 18.58 3.39
C ILE A 111 2.46 17.39 3.08
N ASN A 112 2.04 16.70 4.13
CA ASN A 112 0.91 15.77 4.13
C ASN A 112 -0.34 16.53 4.56
N THR A 113 -1.51 16.14 4.06
CA THR A 113 -2.80 16.72 4.44
C THR A 113 -3.67 15.65 5.09
N SER A 114 -4.43 16.01 6.12
CA SER A 114 -5.44 15.13 6.72
C SER A 114 -6.66 15.94 7.13
N MET A 115 -7.85 15.32 7.07
CA MET A 115 -9.07 15.92 7.59
C MET A 115 -9.35 15.35 8.97
N THR A 116 -9.38 16.21 9.98
CA THR A 116 -9.33 15.82 11.38
C THR A 116 -10.48 16.47 12.17
N PRO A 117 -11.23 15.73 13.00
CA PRO A 117 -12.19 16.31 13.93
C PRO A 117 -11.56 17.26 14.94
N GLN A 118 -12.29 18.29 15.37
CA GLN A 118 -11.76 19.27 16.34
C GLN A 118 -11.33 18.59 17.66
N GLU A 119 -12.04 17.55 18.06
CA GLU A 119 -11.86 16.76 19.28
C GLU A 119 -10.53 16.00 19.29
N ALA A 120 -9.97 15.70 18.11
CA ALA A 120 -8.70 14.98 17.97
C ALA A 120 -7.47 15.91 18.13
N LEU A 121 -7.64 17.23 18.00
CA LEU A 121 -6.53 18.21 18.08
C LEU A 121 -5.70 18.14 19.37
N PRO A 122 -6.27 17.95 20.58
CA PRO A 122 -5.50 17.81 21.81
C PRO A 122 -4.53 16.63 21.78
N ILE A 123 -4.96 15.49 21.23
CA ILE A 123 -4.15 14.27 21.13
C ILE A 123 -3.03 14.46 20.12
N ILE A 124 -3.35 15.03 18.96
CA ILE A 124 -2.35 15.38 17.94
C ILE A 124 -1.30 16.33 18.52
N LYS A 125 -1.74 17.36 19.26
CA LYS A 125 -0.84 18.30 19.92
C LYS A 125 0.02 17.63 21.00
N LYS A 126 -0.50 16.63 21.73
CA LYS A 126 0.28 15.79 22.65
C LYS A 126 1.40 15.08 21.89
N ALA A 127 1.12 14.37 20.81
CA ALA A 127 2.15 13.69 20.01
C ALA A 127 3.22 14.65 19.44
N PHE A 128 2.81 15.83 18.95
CA PHE A 128 3.77 16.87 18.54
C PHE A 128 4.64 17.36 19.70
N LYS A 129 4.07 17.54 20.90
CA LYS A 129 4.80 17.99 22.09
C LYS A 129 5.86 16.96 22.51
N GLU A 130 5.58 15.68 22.31
CA GLU A 130 6.51 14.58 22.56
C GLU A 130 7.59 14.41 21.49
N GLY A 131 7.57 15.22 20.43
CA GLY A 131 8.56 15.17 19.36
C GLY A 131 8.40 13.98 18.42
N LEU A 132 7.26 13.28 18.45
CA LEU A 132 6.93 12.20 17.52
C LEU A 132 6.43 12.75 16.18
N CYS A 133 7.28 13.52 15.49
CA CYS A 133 6.96 14.18 14.23
C CYS A 133 8.25 14.49 13.44
N VAL A 134 8.10 14.85 12.16
CA VAL A 134 9.22 15.40 11.36
C VAL A 134 9.47 16.88 11.69
N SER A 135 8.41 17.63 12.00
CA SER A 135 8.49 19.04 12.35
C SER A 135 7.26 19.44 13.16
N PRO A 136 7.39 20.29 14.20
CA PRO A 136 6.25 20.85 14.93
C PRO A 136 5.57 22.01 14.19
N TYR A 137 6.05 22.37 12.99
CA TYR A 137 5.41 23.37 12.14
C TYR A 137 4.26 22.73 11.35
N VAL A 138 3.05 23.25 11.52
CA VAL A 138 1.84 22.75 10.88
C VAL A 138 0.99 23.91 10.39
N ARG A 139 0.07 23.65 9.47
CA ARG A 139 -1.00 24.59 9.14
C ARG A 139 -2.34 23.95 9.47
N LEU A 140 -3.17 24.68 10.19
CA LEU A 140 -4.53 24.28 10.54
C LEU A 140 -5.50 25.17 9.78
N GLU A 141 -6.30 24.59 8.90
CA GLU A 141 -7.37 25.29 8.20
C GLU A 141 -8.71 24.71 8.67
N LYS A 142 -9.58 25.55 9.24
CA LYS A 142 -10.93 25.11 9.60
C LYS A 142 -11.74 24.91 8.31
N ILE A 143 -12.34 23.73 8.17
CA ILE A 143 -13.25 23.36 7.07
C ILE A 143 -14.51 22.78 7.70
N ASP A 144 -15.60 23.55 7.66
CA ASP A 144 -16.86 23.26 8.35
C ASP A 144 -16.61 23.03 9.86
N GLU A 145 -16.95 21.85 10.37
CA GLU A 145 -16.73 21.44 11.77
C GLU A 145 -15.36 20.76 12.01
N ASN A 146 -14.63 20.47 10.93
CA ASN A 146 -13.35 19.77 10.96
C ASN A 146 -12.17 20.72 10.70
N TYR A 147 -10.97 20.18 10.89
CA TYR A 147 -9.70 20.84 10.57
C TYR A 147 -8.97 20.06 9.50
N LYS A 148 -8.57 20.77 8.45
CA LYS A 148 -7.54 20.30 7.53
C LYS A 148 -6.18 20.61 8.14
N ILE A 149 -5.47 19.56 8.52
CA ILE A 149 -4.15 19.64 9.14
C ILE A 149 -3.10 19.34 8.08
N MET A 150 -2.13 20.23 7.95
CA MET A 150 -0.98 20.07 7.06
C MET A 150 0.30 19.88 7.88
N THR A 151 0.97 18.74 7.73
CA THR A 151 2.20 18.40 8.48
C THR A 151 3.39 18.24 7.55
N VAL A 152 4.59 18.60 7.99
CA VAL A 152 5.80 18.44 7.15
C VAL A 152 6.13 16.95 6.94
N CYS A 153 6.41 16.57 5.69
CA CYS A 153 6.82 15.21 5.32
C CYS A 153 8.35 15.08 5.30
N GLY A 154 8.85 13.87 5.58
CA GLY A 154 10.25 13.51 5.47
C GLY A 154 10.81 13.67 4.05
N THR A 155 9.97 13.68 3.02
CA THR A 155 10.32 14.01 1.62
C THR A 155 10.97 15.39 1.49
N THR A 156 10.67 16.30 2.43
CA THR A 156 11.38 17.59 2.53
C THR A 156 12.87 17.38 2.75
N ILE A 157 13.27 16.44 3.62
CA ILE A 157 14.69 16.14 3.88
C ILE A 157 15.34 15.56 2.62
N ASP A 158 14.62 14.72 1.86
CA ASP A 158 15.12 14.12 0.63
C ASP A 158 15.40 15.20 -0.44
N GLY A 159 14.48 16.15 -0.63
CA GLY A 159 14.69 17.27 -1.56
C GLY A 159 15.90 18.13 -1.21
N LEU A 160 16.17 18.32 0.08
CA LEU A 160 17.31 19.14 0.54
C LEU A 160 18.64 18.40 0.45
N LEU A 161 18.67 17.10 0.75
CA LEU A 161 19.84 16.26 0.49
C LEU A 161 20.19 16.30 -1.01
N LEU A 162 19.18 16.22 -1.88
CA LEU A 162 19.39 16.22 -3.33
C LEU A 162 19.97 17.57 -3.80
N LYS A 163 19.48 18.68 -3.23
CA LYS A 163 20.01 20.02 -3.51
C LYS A 163 21.43 20.25 -3.01
N GLU A 164 21.83 19.51 -1.98
CA GLU A 164 23.21 19.42 -1.54
C GLU A 164 24.04 18.44 -2.42
N GLY A 165 23.49 17.94 -3.53
CA GLY A 165 24.21 17.04 -4.44
C GLY A 165 24.45 15.64 -3.88
N ILE A 166 23.71 15.25 -2.83
CA ILE A 166 23.75 13.90 -2.27
C ILE A 166 22.62 13.12 -2.93
N PRO A 167 22.87 12.02 -3.65
CA PRO A 167 21.77 11.21 -4.18
C PRO A 167 21.12 10.42 -3.03
N ILE A 168 19.80 10.29 -3.07
CA ILE A 168 19.00 9.63 -2.03
C ILE A 168 18.07 8.64 -2.69
N ILE A 169 17.97 7.46 -2.09
CA ILE A 169 17.12 6.37 -2.53
C ILE A 169 16.11 6.07 -1.41
N PRO A 170 14.90 6.65 -1.48
CA PRO A 170 13.79 6.25 -0.62
C PRO A 170 13.50 4.76 -0.87
N THR A 171 13.69 3.93 0.15
CA THR A 171 13.68 2.47 -0.04
C THR A 171 12.42 1.85 0.53
N PHE A 172 12.12 2.12 1.80
CA PHE A 172 10.97 1.52 2.51
C PHE A 172 10.22 2.55 3.35
N ALA A 173 8.92 2.33 3.51
CA ALA A 173 8.16 2.79 4.67
C ALA A 173 7.86 1.58 5.57
N GLY A 174 7.64 1.82 6.85
CA GLY A 174 7.44 0.73 7.78
C GLY A 174 7.07 1.17 9.18
N LEU A 175 7.00 0.20 10.08
CA LEU A 175 6.82 0.42 11.51
C LEU A 175 8.12 0.12 12.25
N VAL A 176 8.49 1.00 13.17
CA VAL A 176 9.63 0.83 14.07
C VAL A 176 9.11 0.51 15.46
N GLU A 177 9.55 -0.62 15.99
CA GLU A 177 9.31 -1.04 17.36
C GLU A 177 10.14 -0.19 18.33
N ILE A 178 9.46 0.30 19.36
CA ILE A 178 10.00 1.09 20.45
C ILE A 178 9.85 0.28 21.74
N GLU A 179 10.92 0.24 22.52
CA GLU A 179 10.96 -0.41 23.83
C GLU A 179 11.78 0.49 24.77
N ASP A 180 11.29 0.78 25.98
CA ASP A 180 11.91 1.75 26.90
C ASP A 180 12.22 3.11 26.25
N HIS A 181 11.34 3.60 25.37
CA HIS A 181 11.53 4.79 24.53
C HIS A 181 12.73 4.70 23.57
N THR A 182 13.23 3.50 23.30
CA THR A 182 14.39 3.26 22.43
C THR A 182 13.92 2.58 21.14
N PRO A 183 14.20 3.15 19.95
CA PRO A 183 13.94 2.47 18.69
C PRO A 183 14.80 1.22 18.56
N ARG A 184 14.16 0.06 18.32
CA ARG A 184 14.81 -1.25 18.25
C ARG A 184 15.08 -1.68 16.82
N ARG A 185 14.02 -1.86 16.04
CA ARG A 185 14.06 -2.32 14.66
C ARG A 185 12.79 -1.98 13.91
N PHE A 186 12.87 -2.01 12.58
CA PHE A 186 11.68 -2.16 11.77
C PHE A 186 11.07 -3.53 12.03
N THR A 187 9.75 -3.59 12.14
CA THR A 187 8.97 -4.85 12.23
C THR A 187 8.26 -5.14 10.92
N GLU A 188 7.89 -4.09 10.20
CA GLU A 188 7.08 -4.15 9.00
C GLU A 188 7.62 -3.16 7.97
N LEU A 189 7.60 -3.54 6.69
CA LEU A 189 8.16 -2.77 5.57
C LEU A 189 7.33 -2.92 4.30
N ILE A 190 7.17 -1.82 3.57
CA ILE A 190 6.69 -1.77 2.18
C ILE A 190 7.64 -0.89 1.38
N ALA A 191 8.11 -1.41 0.24
CA ALA A 191 9.01 -0.73 -0.66
C ALA A 191 8.26 0.25 -1.57
N TYR A 192 8.78 1.47 -1.70
CA TYR A 192 8.14 2.55 -2.47
C TYR A 192 7.83 2.20 -3.93
N LYS A 193 8.70 1.41 -4.58
CA LYS A 193 8.55 1.03 -6.01
C LYS A 193 7.74 -0.26 -6.22
N LYS A 194 7.05 -0.75 -5.19
CA LYS A 194 6.41 -2.08 -5.18
C LYS A 194 4.95 -2.06 -4.73
N THR A 195 4.34 -0.90 -4.60
CA THR A 195 2.94 -0.72 -4.19
C THR A 195 2.32 0.43 -4.98
N SER A 196 1.04 0.31 -5.34
CA SER A 196 0.25 1.41 -5.90
C SER A 196 -0.45 2.27 -4.83
N MET A 197 -0.26 1.96 -3.56
CA MET A 197 -0.62 2.81 -2.43
C MET A 197 0.61 3.53 -1.90
N MET A 198 0.43 4.74 -1.35
CA MET A 198 1.48 5.43 -0.61
C MET A 198 1.94 4.55 0.57
N PRO A 199 3.21 4.12 0.64
CA PRO A 199 3.61 3.04 1.54
C PRO A 199 3.30 3.26 3.03
N LEU A 200 3.43 4.51 3.51
CA LEU A 200 3.16 4.81 4.92
C LEU A 200 1.66 4.78 5.24
N GLU A 201 0.79 4.95 4.24
CA GLU A 201 -0.68 4.86 4.37
C GLU A 201 -1.12 3.45 4.70
N ALA A 202 -0.33 2.45 4.29
CA ALA A 202 -0.60 1.05 4.60
C ALA A 202 -0.65 0.81 6.10
N PHE A 203 0.17 1.56 6.85
CA PHE A 203 0.41 1.38 8.27
C PHE A 203 -0.40 2.32 9.16
N THR A 204 -1.35 3.08 8.60
CA THR A 204 -2.20 4.01 9.36
C THR A 204 -3.55 3.42 9.75
N ALA A 205 -3.75 2.12 9.56
CA ALA A 205 -4.96 1.46 10.06
C ALA A 205 -4.92 1.38 11.59
N GLY A 206 -6.06 1.57 12.25
CA GLY A 206 -6.18 1.29 13.69
C GLY A 206 -5.75 -0.15 13.95
N GLU A 207 -4.91 -0.35 14.97
CA GLU A 207 -4.19 -1.58 15.37
C GLU A 207 -2.75 -1.74 14.88
N MET A 208 -2.31 -1.05 13.83
CA MET A 208 -0.92 -1.21 13.34
C MET A 208 0.10 -0.36 14.11
N THR A 209 -0.28 0.85 14.54
CA THR A 209 0.57 1.72 15.35
C THR A 209 0.11 1.76 16.80
N SER A 210 1.02 2.15 17.70
CA SER A 210 0.73 2.39 19.12
C SER A 210 1.54 3.59 19.61
N VAL A 211 1.39 4.72 18.91
CA VAL A 211 2.01 6.01 19.21
C VAL A 211 1.62 6.49 20.62
N LEU A 212 0.38 6.29 21.05
CA LEU A 212 -0.07 6.65 22.40
C LEU A 212 0.65 5.85 23.48
N ASP A 213 0.82 4.53 23.27
CA ASP A 213 1.55 3.67 24.21
C ASP A 213 3.03 4.05 24.27
N VAL A 214 3.63 4.45 23.14
CA VAL A 214 5.00 4.97 23.11
C VAL A 214 5.13 6.25 23.94
N ILE A 215 4.10 7.09 23.97
CA ILE A 215 4.09 8.32 24.78
C ILE A 215 3.91 8.01 26.27
N GLU A 216 3.06 7.04 26.62
CA GLU A 216 2.65 6.77 28.00
C GLU A 216 3.57 5.78 28.72
N TYR A 217 3.95 4.71 28.03
CA TYR A 217 4.69 3.57 28.59
C TYR A 217 6.10 3.46 27.98
N GLY A 218 6.34 4.05 26.82
CA GLY A 218 7.62 3.94 26.11
C GLY A 218 7.76 2.67 25.29
N GLU A 219 6.66 1.95 25.08
CA GLU A 219 6.59 0.72 24.31
C GLU A 219 5.57 0.85 23.20
N GLY A 220 5.84 0.29 22.03
CA GLY A 220 4.89 0.28 20.94
C GLY A 220 5.54 0.44 19.57
N ARG A 221 4.75 0.88 18.59
CA ARG A 221 5.18 0.98 17.18
C ARG A 221 4.85 2.35 16.61
N ILE A 222 5.83 2.95 15.93
CA ILE A 222 5.67 4.22 15.24
C ILE A 222 5.95 4.06 13.74
N PRO A 223 5.25 4.80 12.87
CA PRO A 223 5.54 4.79 11.44
C PRO A 223 6.88 5.50 11.16
N ALA A 224 7.68 4.96 10.25
CA ALA A 224 8.96 5.53 9.83
C ALA A 224 9.29 5.20 8.37
N ASN A 225 10.24 5.94 7.81
CA ASN A 225 10.75 5.77 6.46
C ASN A 225 12.25 5.50 6.49
N PHE A 226 12.71 4.70 5.54
CA PHE A 226 14.09 4.33 5.37
C PHE A 226 14.62 4.80 4.02
N ARG A 227 15.76 5.48 4.02
CA ARG A 227 16.46 5.91 2.80
C ARG A 227 17.91 5.43 2.81
N LEU A 228 18.47 5.32 1.61
CA LEU A 228 19.89 5.08 1.39
C LEU A 228 20.54 6.30 0.76
N ILE A 229 21.77 6.61 1.18
CA ILE A 229 22.66 7.56 0.53
C ILE A 229 24.04 6.92 0.33
N PRO A 230 24.87 7.38 -0.62
CA PRO A 230 26.26 6.94 -0.70
C PRO A 230 27.06 7.34 0.55
N GLU A 231 28.00 6.49 0.94
CA GLU A 231 28.87 6.75 2.10
C GLU A 231 29.63 8.09 1.99
N THR A 232 30.03 8.46 0.77
CA THR A 232 30.76 9.71 0.49
C THR A 232 29.92 10.96 0.76
N GLY A 233 28.59 10.83 0.77
CA GLY A 233 27.65 11.90 1.12
C GLY A 233 27.37 12.03 2.62
N ARG A 234 27.80 11.07 3.45
CA ARG A 234 27.38 10.94 4.86
C ARG A 234 27.67 12.17 5.71
N GLU A 235 28.92 12.65 5.73
CA GLU A 235 29.26 13.84 6.51
C GLU A 235 28.45 15.06 6.08
N LYS A 236 28.25 15.21 4.77
CA LYS A 236 27.48 16.32 4.21
C LYS A 236 26.01 16.23 4.62
N ALA A 237 25.45 15.01 4.64
CA ALA A 237 24.11 14.74 5.15
C ALA A 237 23.99 15.10 6.63
N LEU A 238 24.92 14.66 7.49
CA LEU A 238 24.93 14.99 8.92
C LEU A 238 24.97 16.51 9.16
N ARG A 239 25.82 17.24 8.44
CA ARG A 239 25.87 18.72 8.51
C ARG A 239 24.56 19.38 8.09
N LEU A 240 23.87 18.84 7.08
CA LEU A 240 22.56 19.35 6.67
C LEU A 240 21.48 19.05 7.72
N LEU A 241 21.45 17.83 8.25
CA LEU A 241 20.48 17.41 9.26
C LEU A 241 20.61 18.26 10.53
N ASP A 242 21.82 18.60 10.97
CA ASP A 242 22.05 19.53 12.08
C ASP A 242 21.46 20.92 11.82
N LYS A 243 21.65 21.48 10.60
CA LYS A 243 21.05 22.76 10.21
C LYS A 243 19.52 22.69 10.22
N LEU A 244 18.93 21.59 9.75
CA LEU A 244 17.48 21.40 9.72
C LEU A 244 16.90 21.26 11.13
N GLN A 245 17.60 20.56 12.02
CA GLN A 245 17.21 20.42 13.41
C GLN A 245 17.11 21.79 14.13
N ARG A 246 18.00 22.75 13.81
CA ARG A 246 17.92 24.13 14.32
C ARG A 246 16.64 24.86 13.88
N MET A 247 16.14 24.52 12.69
CA MET A 247 14.83 24.97 12.17
C MET A 247 13.66 24.11 12.64
N LYS A 248 13.89 23.18 13.59
CA LYS A 248 12.94 22.18 14.09
C LYS A 248 12.37 21.27 13.01
N ILE A 249 13.04 21.16 11.86
CA ILE A 249 12.77 20.12 10.87
C ILE A 249 13.74 18.99 11.20
N GLY A 250 13.26 18.04 11.99
CA GLY A 250 14.05 16.94 12.50
C GLY A 250 13.12 15.86 12.99
N GLY A 251 13.16 14.72 12.32
CA GLY A 251 12.51 13.47 12.73
C GLY A 251 13.46 12.30 12.55
N VAL A 252 14.77 12.56 12.53
CA VAL A 252 15.79 11.54 12.28
C VAL A 252 15.86 10.62 13.50
N ILE A 253 15.54 9.35 13.28
CA ILE A 253 15.66 8.30 14.30
C ILE A 253 17.14 7.93 14.43
N LYS A 254 17.79 7.63 13.30
CA LYS A 254 19.22 7.31 13.24
C LYS A 254 19.77 7.45 11.82
N VAL A 255 21.04 7.83 11.73
CA VAL A 255 21.88 7.73 10.53
C VAL A 255 22.93 6.67 10.81
N GLY A 256 23.02 5.65 9.95
CA GLY A 256 23.99 4.57 10.11
C GLY A 256 25.42 4.98 9.71
N GLU A 257 26.36 4.06 9.90
CA GLU A 257 27.64 4.01 9.21
C GLU A 257 27.54 3.26 7.87
N ALA A 258 28.60 3.26 7.07
CA ALA A 258 28.65 2.55 5.79
C ALA A 258 28.49 1.04 6.01
N GLY A 259 27.56 0.41 5.28
CA GLY A 259 27.23 -1.02 5.42
C GLY A 259 26.59 -1.40 6.77
N GLU A 260 26.31 -0.44 7.66
CA GLU A 260 25.71 -0.74 8.96
C GLU A 260 24.26 -1.20 8.78
N ASN A 261 23.93 -2.38 9.32
CA ASN A 261 22.54 -2.76 9.51
C ASN A 261 21.85 -1.73 10.42
N LEU A 262 20.88 -1.02 9.86
CA LEU A 262 20.21 0.07 10.54
C LEU A 262 18.79 -0.35 10.91
N LEU A 263 18.56 -0.57 12.21
CA LEU A 263 17.25 -0.95 12.76
C LEU A 263 16.69 -2.23 12.10
N GLY A 264 17.53 -3.25 11.90
CA GLY A 264 17.12 -4.53 11.32
C GLY A 264 17.07 -4.56 9.79
N ILE A 265 17.37 -3.43 9.12
CA ILE A 265 17.47 -3.35 7.66
C ILE A 265 18.94 -3.48 7.24
N PRO A 266 19.31 -4.51 6.45
CA PRO A 266 20.66 -4.62 5.90
C PRO A 266 20.93 -3.49 4.90
N VAL A 267 22.14 -2.93 4.96
CA VAL A 267 22.63 -1.88 4.07
C VAL A 267 23.85 -2.42 3.34
N ASP A 268 23.92 -2.21 2.04
CA ASP A 268 25.05 -2.63 1.22
C ASP A 268 26.32 -1.83 1.56
N ASP A 269 27.49 -2.46 1.38
CA ASP A 269 28.77 -1.77 1.50
C ASP A 269 28.83 -0.55 0.56
N GLY A 270 29.40 0.56 1.04
CA GLY A 270 29.42 1.83 0.30
C GLY A 270 28.14 2.67 0.42
N MET A 271 27.10 2.16 1.08
CA MET A 271 25.85 2.88 1.33
C MET A 271 25.61 3.10 2.82
N VAL A 272 24.81 4.12 3.13
CA VAL A 272 24.44 4.51 4.50
C VAL A 272 22.92 4.59 4.60
N GLY A 273 22.37 3.94 5.61
CA GLY A 273 20.94 4.02 5.96
C GLY A 273 20.60 5.30 6.72
N ILE A 274 19.40 5.85 6.48
CA ILE A 274 18.79 6.93 7.25
C ILE A 274 17.35 6.55 7.57
N ALA A 275 17.02 6.47 8.87
CA ALA A 275 15.68 6.23 9.36
C ALA A 275 15.06 7.54 9.89
N ILE A 276 13.86 7.88 9.41
CA ILE A 276 13.14 9.11 9.77
C ILE A 276 11.70 8.77 10.18
N ILE A 277 11.22 9.35 11.29
CA ILE A 277 9.84 9.24 11.77
C ILE A 277 8.87 9.71 10.68
N GLY A 278 7.75 9.01 10.54
CA GLY A 278 6.69 9.37 9.61
C GLY A 278 6.06 10.72 9.95
N GLY A 279 5.87 11.59 8.96
CA GLY A 279 5.22 12.90 9.15
C GLY A 279 3.76 12.84 9.60
N ILE A 280 3.15 11.66 9.52
CA ILE A 280 1.77 11.36 9.93
C ILE A 280 1.67 10.75 11.33
N THR A 281 2.79 10.54 12.04
CA THR A 281 2.80 9.93 13.39
C THR A 281 1.84 10.61 14.38
N PRO A 282 1.72 11.96 14.43
CA PRO A 282 0.73 12.60 15.30
C PRO A 282 -0.72 12.29 14.91
N ILE A 283 -0.97 12.01 13.64
CA ILE A 283 -2.30 11.67 13.12
C ILE A 283 -2.66 10.23 13.51
N CYS A 284 -1.69 9.31 13.43
CA CYS A 284 -1.86 7.94 13.92
C CYS A 284 -2.27 7.91 15.40
N ALA A 285 -1.68 8.76 16.25
CA ALA A 285 -2.07 8.87 17.66
C ALA A 285 -3.55 9.23 17.87
N ALA A 286 -4.13 10.03 16.97
CA ALA A 286 -5.55 10.35 17.05
C ALA A 286 -6.43 9.21 16.52
N GLN A 287 -6.00 8.46 15.50
CA GLN A 287 -6.70 7.26 15.06
C GLN A 287 -6.73 6.19 16.15
N GLU A 288 -5.62 5.99 16.86
CA GLU A 288 -5.53 5.08 18.02
C GLU A 288 -6.50 5.45 19.15
N ALA A 289 -6.86 6.73 19.27
CA ALA A 289 -7.87 7.20 20.22
C ALA A 289 -9.32 7.02 19.73
N GLY A 290 -9.54 6.38 18.59
CA GLY A 290 -10.86 6.09 18.03
C GLY A 290 -11.44 7.19 17.13
N TYR A 291 -10.66 8.19 16.73
CA TYR A 291 -11.12 9.21 15.78
C TYR A 291 -10.98 8.72 14.34
N ASP A 292 -12.09 8.76 13.59
CA ASP A 292 -12.08 8.48 12.16
C ASP A 292 -11.44 9.65 11.39
N ILE A 293 -10.16 9.50 11.05
CA ILE A 293 -9.39 10.48 10.31
C ILE A 293 -9.10 9.94 8.92
N ASN A 294 -9.67 10.60 7.92
CA ASN A 294 -9.32 10.32 6.53
C ASN A 294 -8.00 11.02 6.18
N ILE A 295 -6.92 10.24 6.22
CA ILE A 295 -5.59 10.69 5.80
C ILE A 295 -5.54 10.70 4.27
N LYS A 296 -5.86 11.84 3.67
CA LYS A 296 -5.56 12.08 2.26
C LYS A 296 -4.11 12.49 2.11
N MET A 297 -3.21 11.51 1.94
CA MET A 297 -1.80 11.77 1.58
C MET A 297 -1.65 12.30 0.15
N ALA A 298 -2.27 13.45 -0.14
CA ALA A 298 -1.89 14.29 -1.25
C ALA A 298 -0.65 15.08 -0.80
N GLU A 299 0.53 14.53 -1.08
CA GLU A 299 1.77 15.29 -0.91
C GLU A 299 1.68 16.54 -1.79
N SER A 300 1.81 17.70 -1.16
CA SER A 300 1.83 18.99 -1.88
C SER A 300 2.90 19.89 -1.31
N LEU A 301 3.26 20.93 -2.05
CA LEU A 301 4.26 21.91 -1.62
C LEU A 301 3.58 23.10 -0.98
N LEU A 302 4.13 23.51 0.17
CA LEU A 302 3.72 24.74 0.84
C LEU A 302 4.96 25.57 1.18
N GLU A 303 4.85 26.88 1.04
CA GLU A 303 5.88 27.80 1.56
C GLU A 303 5.98 27.63 3.08
N PHE A 304 7.21 27.44 3.59
CA PHE A 304 7.43 27.15 5.01
C PHE A 304 6.88 28.24 5.94
N ASN A 305 6.91 29.50 5.51
CA ASN A 305 6.37 30.64 6.27
C ASN A 305 4.83 30.65 6.41
N LYS A 306 4.14 29.72 5.75
CA LYS A 306 2.69 29.51 5.90
C LYS A 306 2.36 28.44 6.94
N LEU A 307 3.37 27.87 7.60
CA LEU A 307 3.23 26.92 8.70
C LEU A 307 3.52 27.64 10.02
N ASP A 308 2.75 27.29 11.04
CA ASP A 308 2.85 27.83 12.38
C ASP A 308 3.37 26.76 13.36
N LEU A 309 4.14 27.20 14.36
CA LEU A 309 4.62 26.31 15.40
C LEU A 309 3.45 25.89 16.31
N ILE A 310 3.03 24.62 16.27
CA ILE A 310 1.90 24.15 17.10
C ILE A 310 2.27 24.01 18.58
N THR A 311 3.53 23.65 18.85
CA THR A 311 4.08 23.42 20.19
C THR A 311 5.61 23.37 20.15
N HIS A 312 6.25 23.46 21.31
CA HIS A 312 7.67 23.20 21.44
C HIS A 312 7.88 21.70 21.75
N PRO A 313 8.48 20.92 20.83
CA PRO A 313 8.68 19.49 21.05
C PRO A 313 9.80 19.25 22.07
N ARG A 314 9.63 18.20 22.90
CA ARG A 314 10.72 17.56 23.65
C ARG A 314 11.21 16.32 22.89
N ARG A 315 12.43 15.87 23.17
CA ARG A 315 12.95 14.61 22.61
C ARG A 315 12.52 13.45 23.51
N LEU A 316 11.44 12.76 23.12
CA LEU A 316 10.97 11.57 23.83
C LEU A 316 11.86 10.34 23.55
N LEU A 317 12.14 10.07 22.27
CA LEU A 317 12.90 8.88 21.87
C LEU A 317 14.39 9.01 22.21
N LYS A 318 14.92 7.96 22.84
CA LYS A 318 16.35 7.77 23.11
C LYS A 318 17.07 7.36 21.83
N GLU A 319 18.40 7.44 21.85
CA GLU A 319 19.21 6.91 20.75
C GLU A 319 19.11 5.39 20.68
N PRO A 320 19.00 4.80 19.47
CA PRO A 320 18.96 3.36 19.34
C PRO A 320 20.21 2.71 19.94
N LYS A 321 20.00 1.63 20.71
CA LYS A 321 21.08 0.77 21.21
C LYS A 321 21.67 -0.06 20.06
N THR A 322 22.59 -0.97 20.37
CA THR A 322 23.27 -1.87 19.41
C THR A 322 22.27 -2.48 18.41
N PRO A 323 22.61 -2.57 17.11
CA PRO A 323 21.69 -3.04 16.09
C PRO A 323 21.08 -4.39 16.45
N SER A 324 19.76 -4.52 16.31
CA SER A 324 19.13 -5.85 16.36
C SER A 324 19.69 -6.71 15.23
N ARG A 325 20.00 -7.98 15.54
CA ARG A 325 20.41 -8.97 14.53
C ARG A 325 19.23 -9.54 13.76
N GLU A 326 18.01 -9.36 14.26
CA GLU A 326 16.79 -9.81 13.61
C GLU A 326 16.48 -8.96 12.38
N LYS A 327 16.40 -9.62 11.23
CA LYS A 327 16.06 -8.98 9.96
C LYS A 327 14.55 -9.01 9.76
N VAL A 328 14.01 -7.95 9.16
CA VAL A 328 12.63 -7.99 8.65
C VAL A 328 12.57 -8.96 7.47
N GLY A 329 11.76 -10.01 7.60
CA GLY A 329 11.55 -11.00 6.54
C GLY A 329 10.61 -10.48 5.45
N ILE A 330 11.06 -10.54 4.19
CA ILE A 330 10.20 -10.23 3.04
C ILE A 330 9.14 -11.32 2.89
N LEU A 331 7.89 -10.93 2.61
CA LEU A 331 6.73 -11.81 2.49
C LEU A 331 6.95 -12.92 1.46
N LEU A 332 7.52 -12.60 0.30
CA LEU A 332 7.81 -13.59 -0.73
C LEU A 332 8.74 -14.71 -0.22
N THR A 333 9.75 -14.40 0.61
CA THR A 333 10.64 -15.42 1.17
C THR A 333 9.89 -16.35 2.12
N LYS A 334 9.00 -15.80 2.95
CA LYS A 334 8.12 -16.61 3.81
C LYS A 334 7.18 -17.49 2.98
N ALA A 335 6.56 -16.92 1.94
CA ALA A 335 5.68 -17.63 1.02
C ALA A 335 6.39 -18.81 0.34
N TRP A 336 7.63 -18.62 -0.15
CA TRP A 336 8.40 -19.71 -0.78
C TRP A 336 8.61 -20.91 0.14
N ASN A 337 8.90 -20.66 1.43
CA ASN A 337 9.09 -21.74 2.39
C ASN A 337 7.80 -22.53 2.65
N LEU A 338 6.64 -21.87 2.60
CA LEU A 338 5.34 -22.53 2.74
C LEU A 338 4.94 -23.27 1.46
N ILE A 339 5.10 -22.63 0.29
CA ILE A 339 4.80 -23.21 -1.03
C ILE A 339 5.55 -24.53 -1.23
N GLN A 340 6.83 -24.58 -0.86
CA GLN A 340 7.66 -25.78 -0.99
C GLN A 340 7.16 -26.97 -0.16
N GLN A 341 6.38 -26.73 0.89
CA GLN A 341 5.86 -27.75 1.80
C GLN A 341 4.42 -28.17 1.47
N VAL A 342 3.80 -27.58 0.45
CA VAL A 342 2.49 -28.01 -0.05
C VAL A 342 2.64 -29.37 -0.71
N ASP A 343 1.84 -30.34 -0.30
CA ASP A 343 1.75 -31.68 -0.91
C ASP A 343 0.29 -32.05 -1.27
N PHE A 344 -0.59 -31.04 -1.37
CA PHE A 344 -1.98 -31.22 -1.77
C PHE A 344 -2.12 -31.85 -3.16
N ASP A 345 -2.86 -32.95 -3.22
CA ASP A 345 -3.22 -33.66 -4.44
C ASP A 345 -4.69 -33.37 -4.81
N PRO A 346 -4.96 -32.66 -5.92
CA PRO A 346 -6.32 -32.33 -6.33
C PRO A 346 -7.14 -33.53 -6.81
N ASP A 347 -6.51 -34.64 -7.23
CA ASP A 347 -7.24 -35.82 -7.71
C ASP A 347 -7.84 -36.62 -6.53
N THR A 348 -7.13 -36.66 -5.38
CA THR A 348 -7.58 -37.37 -4.17
C THR A 348 -8.14 -36.44 -3.08
N ILE A 349 -7.92 -35.14 -3.20
CA ILE A 349 -8.25 -34.11 -2.19
C ILE A 349 -7.61 -34.47 -0.84
N THR A 350 -6.32 -34.80 -0.87
CA THR A 350 -5.52 -35.13 0.32
C THR A 350 -4.23 -34.30 0.37
N GLY A 351 -3.60 -34.23 1.55
CA GLY A 351 -2.36 -33.47 1.76
C GLY A 351 -2.57 -32.09 2.37
N LYS A 352 -1.46 -31.38 2.50
CA LYS A 352 -1.31 -30.11 3.18
C LYS A 352 -1.54 -28.95 2.23
N VAL A 353 -2.38 -28.04 2.70
CA VAL A 353 -2.64 -26.74 2.09
C VAL A 353 -2.11 -25.63 2.98
N ILE A 354 -1.87 -24.47 2.40
CA ILE A 354 -1.56 -23.25 3.16
C ILE A 354 -2.88 -22.65 3.61
N ALA A 355 -3.02 -22.32 4.89
CA ALA A 355 -4.23 -21.69 5.42
C ALA A 355 -3.93 -20.35 6.08
N ASN A 356 -4.87 -19.40 5.94
CA ASN A 356 -4.94 -18.19 6.75
C ASN A 356 -5.78 -18.47 7.99
N ILE A 357 -5.51 -17.80 9.11
CA ILE A 357 -6.28 -17.97 10.35
C ILE A 357 -6.81 -16.60 10.78
N SER A 358 -8.13 -16.44 10.76
CA SER A 358 -8.80 -15.25 11.25
C SER A 358 -9.39 -15.52 12.63
N ILE A 359 -9.13 -14.62 13.57
CA ILE A 359 -9.55 -14.78 14.97
C ILE A 359 -10.73 -13.85 15.24
N LEU A 360 -11.77 -14.39 15.87
CA LEU A 360 -12.94 -13.67 16.34
C LEU A 360 -13.36 -14.18 17.72
N LYS A 361 -14.34 -13.51 18.34
CA LYS A 361 -14.94 -14.00 19.59
C LYS A 361 -15.80 -15.22 19.31
N ARG A 362 -15.83 -16.15 20.26
CA ARG A 362 -16.63 -17.37 20.16
C ARG A 362 -18.12 -17.10 19.96
N GLU A 363 -18.64 -16.07 20.63
CA GLU A 363 -20.05 -15.66 20.53
C GLU A 363 -20.47 -15.19 19.14
N ASP A 364 -19.53 -14.71 18.33
CA ASP A 364 -19.77 -14.24 16.97
C ASP A 364 -19.63 -15.34 15.91
N LEU A 365 -19.25 -16.57 16.29
CA LEU A 365 -18.91 -17.66 15.37
C LEU A 365 -20.07 -18.04 14.45
N ASP A 366 -21.26 -18.27 15.01
CA ASP A 366 -22.41 -18.77 14.23
C ASP A 366 -22.81 -17.73 13.17
N ARG A 367 -22.90 -16.46 13.56
CA ARG A 367 -23.19 -15.35 12.64
C ARG A 367 -22.09 -15.17 11.60
N ALA A 368 -20.82 -15.36 11.97
CA ALA A 368 -19.72 -15.31 11.02
C ALA A 368 -19.81 -16.44 9.98
N LEU A 369 -20.17 -17.65 10.39
CA LEU A 369 -20.36 -18.79 9.49
C LEU A 369 -21.55 -18.58 8.54
N GLU A 370 -22.65 -17.98 9.01
CA GLU A 370 -23.79 -17.61 8.16
C GLU A 370 -23.36 -16.66 7.03
N ILE A 371 -22.59 -15.61 7.36
CA ILE A 371 -22.08 -14.65 6.37
C ILE A 371 -21.10 -15.32 5.40
N ILE A 372 -20.21 -16.19 5.91
CA ILE A 372 -19.27 -16.94 5.06
C ILE A 372 -20.03 -17.85 4.09
N GLN A 373 -21.08 -18.53 4.58
CA GLN A 373 -21.93 -19.40 3.78
C GLN A 373 -22.64 -18.61 2.68
N GLU A 374 -23.26 -17.48 3.00
CA GLU A 374 -23.92 -16.62 2.01
C GLU A 374 -22.95 -16.19 0.90
N VAL A 375 -21.73 -15.77 1.25
CA VAL A 375 -20.71 -15.41 0.26
C VAL A 375 -20.31 -16.60 -0.62
N CYS A 376 -20.14 -17.79 -0.03
CA CYS A 376 -19.76 -18.99 -0.77
C CYS A 376 -20.88 -19.52 -1.67
N GLU A 377 -22.14 -19.40 -1.25
CA GLU A 377 -23.32 -19.82 -2.01
C GLU A 377 -23.61 -18.88 -3.19
N GLU A 378 -23.62 -17.57 -2.95
CA GLU A 378 -23.99 -16.59 -3.97
C GLU A 378 -22.86 -16.29 -4.96
N LYS A 379 -21.62 -16.27 -4.48
CA LYS A 379 -20.41 -15.93 -5.24
C LYS A 379 -19.25 -16.87 -4.86
N PRO A 380 -19.33 -18.17 -5.18
CA PRO A 380 -18.27 -19.14 -4.87
C PRO A 380 -16.90 -18.71 -5.42
N GLU A 381 -16.88 -17.93 -6.50
CA GLU A 381 -15.63 -17.44 -7.08
C GLU A 381 -14.93 -16.36 -6.23
N TYR A 382 -15.55 -15.85 -5.16
CA TYR A 382 -14.92 -14.90 -4.23
C TYR A 382 -14.06 -15.59 -3.19
N SER A 383 -14.27 -16.89 -2.92
CA SER A 383 -13.39 -17.66 -2.05
C SER A 383 -12.34 -18.43 -2.87
N THR A 384 -11.15 -18.62 -2.29
CA THR A 384 -10.14 -19.52 -2.88
C THR A 384 -10.63 -20.97 -2.92
N SER A 385 -11.42 -21.38 -1.94
CA SER A 385 -12.00 -22.73 -1.87
C SER A 385 -13.18 -22.76 -0.91
N PRO A 386 -14.04 -23.79 -0.95
CA PRO A 386 -15.12 -23.99 0.02
C PRO A 386 -14.64 -24.62 1.34
N TYR A 387 -13.34 -24.87 1.51
CA TYR A 387 -12.78 -25.55 2.68
C TYR A 387 -12.49 -24.58 3.82
N PHE A 388 -13.11 -24.81 4.97
CA PHE A 388 -12.90 -24.06 6.21
C PHE A 388 -12.62 -24.99 7.39
N ARG A 389 -11.93 -24.48 8.40
CA ARG A 389 -11.71 -25.21 9.66
C ARG A 389 -11.88 -24.28 10.84
N ILE A 390 -12.59 -24.75 11.87
CA ILE A 390 -12.71 -24.05 13.14
C ILE A 390 -11.60 -24.54 14.07
N ILE A 391 -10.95 -23.61 14.76
CA ILE A 391 -9.86 -23.85 15.70
C ILE A 391 -10.26 -23.23 17.04
N GLU A 392 -10.41 -24.05 18.07
CA GLU A 392 -10.64 -23.56 19.42
C GLU A 392 -9.40 -22.84 19.95
N LEU A 393 -9.59 -21.63 20.46
CA LEU A 393 -8.54 -20.83 21.10
C LEU A 393 -8.92 -20.52 22.55
N GLU A 394 -7.93 -20.11 23.35
CA GLU A 394 -8.16 -19.69 24.73
C GLU A 394 -8.91 -18.34 24.80
N ASP A 395 -9.34 -17.96 26.01
CA ASP A 395 -9.98 -16.67 26.31
C ASP A 395 -11.25 -16.36 25.52
N GLY A 396 -12.06 -17.39 25.22
CA GLY A 396 -13.34 -17.21 24.51
C GLY A 396 -13.17 -16.78 23.05
N LYS A 397 -12.01 -17.05 22.44
CA LYS A 397 -11.73 -16.78 21.03
C LYS A 397 -11.84 -18.05 20.20
N VAL A 398 -12.06 -17.87 18.91
CA VAL A 398 -12.07 -18.95 17.92
C VAL A 398 -11.34 -18.50 16.67
N GLY A 399 -10.60 -19.43 16.06
CA GLY A 399 -9.97 -19.25 14.77
C GLY A 399 -10.81 -19.87 13.66
N ILE A 400 -11.02 -19.14 12.57
CA ILE A 400 -11.52 -19.68 11.30
C ILE A 400 -10.35 -19.74 10.33
N ALA A 401 -9.98 -20.95 9.93
CA ALA A 401 -8.97 -21.18 8.93
C ALA A 401 -9.58 -21.31 7.53
N SER A 402 -9.04 -20.59 6.55
CA SER A 402 -9.43 -20.65 5.15
C SER A 402 -8.23 -20.91 4.25
N VAL A 403 -8.44 -21.63 3.15
CA VAL A 403 -7.34 -21.99 2.23
C VAL A 403 -6.78 -20.73 1.54
N CYS A 404 -5.45 -20.60 1.57
CA CYS A 404 -4.71 -19.53 0.92
C CYS A 404 -4.42 -19.88 -0.53
N SER A 405 -4.48 -18.87 -1.41
CA SER A 405 -4.23 -19.06 -2.84
C SER A 405 -2.81 -19.50 -3.18
N LEU A 406 -1.85 -19.34 -2.28
CA LEU A 406 -0.47 -19.86 -2.43
C LEU A 406 -0.43 -21.40 -2.50
N THR A 407 -1.50 -22.08 -2.07
CA THR A 407 -1.68 -23.52 -2.28
C THR A 407 -1.66 -23.87 -3.78
N VAL A 408 -2.26 -23.02 -4.63
CA VAL A 408 -2.23 -23.19 -6.09
C VAL A 408 -0.79 -23.15 -6.62
N ASP A 409 0.04 -22.25 -6.09
CA ASP A 409 1.45 -22.14 -6.48
C ASP A 409 2.22 -23.42 -6.12
N GLY A 410 1.99 -23.98 -4.92
CA GLY A 410 2.60 -25.25 -4.48
C GLY A 410 2.23 -26.42 -5.40
N VAL A 411 0.95 -26.56 -5.76
CA VAL A 411 0.49 -27.63 -6.66
C VAL A 411 1.11 -27.50 -8.05
N LEU A 412 1.15 -26.28 -8.62
CA LEU A 412 1.78 -26.05 -9.93
C LEU A 412 3.28 -26.40 -9.89
N ILE A 413 4.00 -26.00 -8.84
CA ILE A 413 5.43 -26.26 -8.71
C ILE A 413 5.73 -27.75 -8.55
N ASN A 414 4.89 -28.49 -7.81
CA ASN A 414 5.01 -29.95 -7.69
C ASN A 414 4.82 -30.67 -9.04
N GLN A 415 4.15 -30.05 -10.01
CA GLN A 415 4.01 -30.54 -11.38
C GLN A 415 5.11 -29.99 -12.32
N GLY A 416 6.16 -29.36 -11.79
CA GLY A 416 7.27 -28.80 -12.57
C GLY A 416 6.99 -27.43 -13.18
N ILE A 417 5.86 -26.80 -12.86
CA ILE A 417 5.44 -25.51 -13.41
C ILE A 417 5.80 -24.41 -12.42
N MET A 418 6.85 -23.66 -12.73
CA MET A 418 7.30 -22.55 -11.88
C MET A 418 6.25 -21.42 -11.83
N SER A 419 5.43 -21.42 -10.78
CA SER A 419 4.48 -20.34 -10.47
C SER A 419 5.12 -19.34 -9.50
N THR A 420 5.13 -18.06 -9.89
CA THR A 420 5.70 -16.98 -9.06
C THR A 420 4.59 -16.04 -8.61
N PRO A 421 4.27 -15.96 -7.30
CA PRO A 421 3.38 -14.93 -6.77
C PRO A 421 3.99 -13.55 -7.00
N THR A 422 3.27 -12.68 -7.74
CA THR A 422 3.81 -11.38 -8.15
C THR A 422 3.16 -10.25 -7.38
N TYR A 423 1.83 -10.22 -7.33
CA TYR A 423 1.07 -9.16 -6.66
C TYR A 423 -0.13 -9.69 -5.86
N SER A 424 -0.41 -9.04 -4.76
CA SER A 424 -1.65 -9.13 -3.97
C SER A 424 -2.40 -7.80 -4.13
N GLY A 425 -3.71 -7.82 -4.35
CA GLY A 425 -4.43 -6.63 -4.79
C GLY A 425 -5.93 -6.63 -4.54
N LEU A 426 -6.54 -5.46 -4.77
CA LEU A 426 -7.98 -5.28 -4.76
C LEU A 426 -8.51 -5.32 -6.18
N LEU A 427 -9.44 -6.24 -6.42
CA LEU A 427 -10.17 -6.43 -7.66
C LEU A 427 -11.55 -5.78 -7.51
N GLU A 428 -11.75 -4.66 -8.22
CA GLU A 428 -13.08 -4.07 -8.39
C GLU A 428 -13.88 -4.97 -9.34
N ILE A 429 -15.07 -5.33 -8.88
CA ILE A 429 -16.09 -6.07 -9.61
C ILE A 429 -17.24 -5.12 -9.83
N LYS A 430 -17.68 -5.00 -11.09
CA LYS A 430 -18.87 -4.26 -11.45
C LYS A 430 -19.52 -4.92 -12.65
N ASP A 431 -20.69 -5.51 -12.44
CA ASP A 431 -21.33 -6.38 -13.42
C ASP A 431 -20.31 -7.48 -13.84
N ASP A 432 -20.05 -7.64 -15.14
CA ASP A 432 -19.02 -8.57 -15.66
C ASP A 432 -17.59 -8.02 -15.62
N MET A 433 -17.42 -6.72 -15.33
CA MET A 433 -16.12 -6.07 -15.34
C MET A 433 -15.32 -6.44 -14.09
N ARG A 434 -14.11 -6.95 -14.31
CA ARG A 434 -13.12 -7.24 -13.28
C ARG A 434 -11.84 -6.46 -13.57
N ARG A 435 -11.36 -5.67 -12.61
CA ARG A 435 -10.08 -4.97 -12.73
C ARG A 435 -9.40 -4.80 -11.38
N PHE A 436 -8.10 -4.96 -11.34
CA PHE A 436 -7.32 -4.49 -10.23
C PHE A 436 -7.43 -2.97 -10.16
N VAL A 437 -7.56 -2.45 -8.93
CA VAL A 437 -7.52 -1.03 -8.59
C VAL A 437 -6.42 -0.73 -7.57
N GLU A 438 -5.85 -1.75 -6.94
CA GLU A 438 -4.71 -1.66 -6.01
C GLU A 438 -3.85 -2.92 -6.15
N LEU A 439 -2.53 -2.79 -6.10
CA LEU A 439 -1.56 -3.87 -6.17
C LEU A 439 -0.37 -3.57 -5.25
N THR A 440 0.00 -4.57 -4.44
CA THR A 440 1.24 -4.60 -3.68
C THR A 440 2.03 -5.85 -4.05
N ALA A 441 3.29 -5.70 -4.39
CA ALA A 441 4.14 -6.80 -4.82
C ALA A 441 4.62 -7.63 -3.62
N TYR A 442 4.56 -8.96 -3.73
CA TYR A 442 5.00 -9.88 -2.68
C TYR A 442 6.49 -9.71 -2.31
N ASN A 443 7.33 -9.33 -3.29
CA ASN A 443 8.77 -9.10 -3.06
C ASN A 443 9.10 -7.72 -2.49
N GLY A 444 8.10 -6.85 -2.32
CA GLY A 444 8.28 -5.50 -1.83
C GLY A 444 7.63 -5.24 -0.48
N SER A 445 7.01 -6.25 0.13
CA SER A 445 6.33 -6.11 1.41
C SER A 445 6.82 -7.17 2.39
N SER A 446 6.84 -6.86 3.69
CA SER A 446 6.93 -7.85 4.77
C SER A 446 5.58 -8.13 5.42
N VAL A 447 4.54 -7.40 5.02
CA VAL A 447 3.17 -7.53 5.52
C VAL A 447 2.30 -8.04 4.40
N GLU A 448 1.36 -8.92 4.72
CA GLU A 448 0.39 -9.43 3.75
C GLU A 448 -0.58 -8.32 3.31
N PRO A 449 -0.61 -7.94 2.02
CA PRO A 449 -1.42 -6.82 1.58
C PRO A 449 -2.92 -6.99 1.81
N HIS A 450 -3.45 -8.22 1.78
CA HIS A 450 -4.85 -8.45 2.12
C HIS A 450 -5.21 -8.04 3.56
N GLU A 451 -4.31 -8.23 4.53
CA GLU A 451 -4.52 -7.76 5.91
C GLU A 451 -4.62 -6.23 5.97
N ILE A 452 -3.76 -5.54 5.21
CA ILE A 452 -3.78 -4.08 5.09
C ILE A 452 -5.12 -3.62 4.48
N TYR A 453 -5.58 -4.24 3.38
CA TYR A 453 -6.82 -3.82 2.74
C TYR A 453 -8.06 -4.02 3.62
N ILE A 454 -8.11 -5.11 4.40
CA ILE A 454 -9.21 -5.38 5.35
C ILE A 454 -9.14 -4.42 6.55
N SER A 455 -7.95 -4.17 7.09
CA SER A 455 -7.78 -3.25 8.23
C SER A 455 -8.19 -1.82 7.87
N LYS A 456 -7.94 -1.39 6.63
CA LYS A 456 -8.31 -0.07 6.11
C LYS A 456 -9.74 0.03 5.57
N GLY A 457 -10.56 -1.02 5.65
CA GLY A 457 -11.92 -1.02 5.11
C GLY A 457 -11.97 -0.75 3.60
N MET A 458 -10.97 -1.23 2.86
CA MET A 458 -10.88 -1.02 1.41
C MET A 458 -11.65 -2.08 0.61
N THR A 459 -12.08 -3.16 1.26
CA THR A 459 -12.92 -4.21 0.70
C THR A 459 -14.40 -3.83 0.78
N SER A 460 -15.21 -4.47 -0.05
CA SER A 460 -16.67 -4.44 0.03
C SER A 460 -17.20 -5.74 -0.59
N VAL A 461 -16.76 -6.87 -0.03
CA VAL A 461 -17.06 -8.22 -0.50
C VAL A 461 -18.55 -8.51 -0.35
N TYR A 462 -19.15 -8.21 0.78
CA TYR A 462 -20.57 -8.48 1.02
C TYR A 462 -21.47 -7.61 0.12
N ASP A 463 -21.18 -6.32 0.01
CA ASP A 463 -21.90 -5.43 -0.93
C ASP A 463 -21.78 -5.92 -2.39
N SER A 464 -20.65 -6.54 -2.75
CA SER A 464 -20.40 -7.02 -4.11
C SER A 464 -21.26 -8.20 -4.53
N LEU A 465 -21.94 -8.87 -3.60
CA LEU A 465 -22.97 -9.87 -3.89
C LEU A 465 -24.07 -9.28 -4.78
N THR A 466 -24.42 -8.01 -4.58
CA THR A 466 -25.41 -7.26 -5.38
C THR A 466 -24.91 -6.80 -6.76
N GLY A 467 -23.68 -7.16 -7.15
CA GLY A 467 -23.12 -6.96 -8.48
C GLY A 467 -22.06 -5.85 -8.60
N SER A 468 -21.75 -5.12 -7.52
CA SER A 468 -20.67 -4.12 -7.54
C SER A 468 -19.95 -4.04 -6.19
N GLY A 469 -18.62 -4.16 -6.20
CA GLY A 469 -17.79 -3.91 -5.02
C GLY A 469 -16.33 -4.29 -5.24
N ARG A 470 -15.60 -4.54 -4.16
CA ARG A 470 -14.16 -4.78 -4.17
C ARG A 470 -13.82 -6.02 -3.38
N ILE A 471 -13.26 -7.01 -4.05
CA ILE A 471 -12.73 -8.23 -3.44
C ILE A 471 -11.21 -8.22 -3.49
N MET A 472 -10.59 -9.04 -2.68
CA MET A 472 -9.16 -9.32 -2.77
C MET A 472 -8.87 -10.41 -3.81
N ALA A 473 -7.77 -10.26 -4.53
CA ALA A 473 -7.29 -11.23 -5.49
C ALA A 473 -5.77 -11.15 -5.61
N SER A 474 -5.15 -12.23 -6.08
CA SER A 474 -3.70 -12.30 -6.29
C SER A 474 -3.37 -12.63 -7.73
N LEU A 475 -2.29 -12.06 -8.25
CA LEU A 475 -1.73 -12.34 -9.57
C LEU A 475 -0.39 -13.06 -9.41
N ARG A 476 -0.27 -14.21 -10.09
CA ARG A 476 0.99 -14.95 -10.25
C ARG A 476 1.35 -15.10 -11.71
N GLU A 477 2.60 -15.39 -11.96
CA GLU A 477 3.14 -15.58 -13.31
C GLU A 477 3.77 -16.96 -13.47
N ILE A 478 3.50 -17.59 -14.61
CA ILE A 478 4.19 -18.79 -15.08
C ILE A 478 4.97 -18.50 -16.38
N PRO A 479 6.02 -19.27 -16.71
CA PRO A 479 6.63 -19.27 -18.04
C PRO A 479 5.59 -19.55 -19.13
N TYR A 480 5.63 -18.81 -20.24
CA TYR A 480 4.64 -18.99 -21.32
C TYR A 480 4.62 -20.40 -21.92
N ILE A 481 5.78 -21.08 -21.92
CA ILE A 481 5.92 -22.45 -22.43
C ILE A 481 5.12 -23.47 -21.62
N ALA A 482 4.89 -23.21 -20.32
CA ALA A 482 4.19 -24.11 -19.42
C ALA A 482 2.67 -23.88 -19.40
N ARG A 483 2.14 -23.05 -20.32
CA ARG A 483 0.73 -22.66 -20.29
C ARG A 483 -0.22 -23.84 -20.48
N GLU A 484 0.04 -24.70 -21.46
CA GLU A 484 -0.84 -25.82 -21.76
C GLU A 484 -0.84 -26.84 -20.61
N GLU A 485 0.33 -27.21 -20.10
CA GLU A 485 0.48 -28.05 -18.91
C GLU A 485 -0.22 -27.42 -17.68
N ALA A 486 -0.10 -26.10 -17.50
CA ALA A 486 -0.76 -25.42 -16.39
C ALA A 486 -2.28 -25.45 -16.50
N LEU A 487 -2.86 -25.41 -17.70
CA LEU A 487 -4.30 -25.52 -17.88
C LEU A 487 -4.81 -26.89 -17.44
N GLU A 488 -4.08 -27.97 -17.74
CA GLU A 488 -4.45 -29.32 -17.29
C GLU A 488 -4.46 -29.42 -15.75
N VAL A 489 -3.42 -28.91 -15.09
CA VAL A 489 -3.35 -28.88 -13.62
C VAL A 489 -4.44 -27.99 -13.02
N ILE A 490 -4.75 -26.86 -13.66
CA ILE A 490 -5.79 -25.93 -13.21
C ILE A 490 -7.19 -26.55 -13.30
N GLU A 491 -7.47 -27.34 -14.33
CA GLU A 491 -8.76 -28.06 -14.42
C GLU A 491 -8.91 -29.08 -13.28
N LYS A 492 -7.84 -29.78 -12.88
CA LYS A 492 -7.85 -30.63 -11.68
C LYS A 492 -8.09 -29.83 -10.40
N LEU A 493 -7.39 -28.70 -10.24
CA LEU A 493 -7.58 -27.81 -9.10
C LEU A 493 -9.04 -27.32 -8.99
N ARG A 494 -9.65 -26.94 -10.12
CA ARG A 494 -11.07 -26.57 -10.19
C ARG A 494 -11.98 -27.73 -9.78
N GLY A 495 -11.70 -28.95 -10.27
CA GLY A 495 -12.41 -30.17 -9.87
C GLY A 495 -12.33 -30.46 -8.36
N SER A 496 -11.20 -30.10 -7.73
CA SER A 496 -11.00 -30.19 -6.27
C SER A 496 -11.62 -29.02 -5.48
N GLY A 497 -12.32 -28.09 -6.12
CA GLY A 497 -12.96 -26.95 -5.46
C GLY A 497 -12.07 -25.71 -5.27
N LEU A 498 -10.84 -25.68 -5.77
CA LEU A 498 -10.03 -24.44 -5.78
C LEU A 498 -10.43 -23.51 -6.93
N THR A 499 -10.62 -22.23 -6.61
CA THR A 499 -11.06 -21.22 -7.57
C THR A 499 -9.89 -20.56 -8.28
N ILE A 500 -9.92 -20.59 -9.61
CA ILE A 500 -9.06 -19.77 -10.49
C ILE A 500 -9.95 -18.81 -11.27
N LEU A 501 -9.82 -17.50 -11.04
CA LEU A 501 -10.63 -16.47 -11.71
C LEU A 501 -10.32 -16.38 -13.19
N LYS A 502 -9.03 -16.38 -13.56
CA LYS A 502 -8.62 -16.30 -14.97
C LYS A 502 -7.19 -16.79 -15.19
N VAL A 503 -7.00 -17.49 -16.30
CA VAL A 503 -5.68 -17.78 -16.90
C VAL A 503 -5.55 -16.95 -18.17
N GLY A 504 -4.52 -16.11 -18.24
CA GLY A 504 -4.29 -15.23 -19.39
C GLY A 504 -3.67 -15.95 -20.60
N ARG A 505 -3.50 -15.20 -21.69
CA ARG A 505 -2.57 -15.52 -22.77
C ARG A 505 -1.19 -14.94 -22.48
N THR A 506 -0.20 -15.37 -23.26
CA THR A 506 1.17 -14.84 -23.18
C THR A 506 1.16 -13.31 -23.35
N ASN A 507 1.82 -12.60 -22.44
CA ASN A 507 1.90 -11.14 -22.41
C ASN A 507 0.55 -10.40 -22.27
N GLU A 508 -0.53 -11.10 -21.90
CA GLU A 508 -1.83 -10.47 -21.71
C GLU A 508 -1.83 -9.58 -20.47
N ILE A 509 -2.35 -8.35 -20.61
CA ILE A 509 -2.71 -7.52 -19.45
C ILE A 509 -3.96 -8.14 -18.82
N LEU A 510 -3.83 -8.64 -17.60
CA LEU A 510 -4.85 -9.45 -16.95
C LEU A 510 -5.56 -8.61 -15.89
N TYR A 511 -6.85 -8.34 -16.09
CA TYR A 511 -7.66 -7.49 -15.20
C TYR A 511 -6.94 -6.19 -14.83
N ASN A 512 -6.41 -5.47 -15.82
CA ASN A 512 -5.71 -4.18 -15.61
C ASN A 512 -4.36 -4.29 -14.87
N ALA A 513 -3.83 -5.49 -14.65
CA ALA A 513 -2.49 -5.75 -14.14
C ALA A 513 -1.56 -6.23 -15.26
N LYS A 514 -0.31 -5.75 -15.24
CA LYS A 514 0.69 -6.09 -16.23
C LYS A 514 1.35 -7.42 -15.87
N VAL A 515 1.42 -8.31 -16.85
CA VAL A 515 2.19 -9.55 -16.80
C VAL A 515 3.55 -9.33 -17.48
N GLY A 516 4.60 -9.96 -16.95
CA GLY A 516 5.94 -9.96 -17.52
C GLY A 516 5.99 -10.39 -18.98
N ARG A 517 7.03 -9.98 -19.71
CA ARG A 517 7.26 -10.49 -21.07
C ARG A 517 7.58 -11.98 -21.01
N TYR A 518 7.05 -12.74 -21.97
CA TYR A 518 7.18 -14.20 -22.05
C TYR A 518 6.62 -14.92 -20.82
N LYS A 519 5.59 -14.32 -20.20
CA LYS A 519 4.88 -14.89 -19.06
C LYS A 519 3.39 -14.96 -19.34
N VAL A 520 2.73 -15.81 -18.58
CA VAL A 520 1.27 -15.93 -18.52
C VAL A 520 0.83 -15.63 -17.09
N GLY A 521 -0.17 -14.77 -16.96
CA GLY A 521 -0.76 -14.42 -15.66
C GLY A 521 -1.84 -15.41 -15.26
N ILE A 522 -1.91 -15.73 -13.97
CA ILE A 522 -3.02 -16.48 -13.36
C ILE A 522 -3.55 -15.66 -12.17
N VAL A 523 -4.86 -15.39 -12.18
CA VAL A 523 -5.55 -14.67 -11.11
C VAL A 523 -6.40 -15.65 -10.31
N THR A 524 -6.28 -15.58 -8.98
CA THR A 524 -7.12 -16.31 -8.03
C THR A 524 -7.74 -15.31 -7.06
N PRO A 525 -8.89 -15.62 -6.47
CA PRO A 525 -9.43 -14.80 -5.40
C PRO A 525 -8.61 -14.98 -4.11
N GLY A 526 -8.73 -14.02 -3.20
CA GLY A 526 -8.10 -14.09 -1.87
C GLY A 526 -8.91 -14.97 -0.92
N GLY A 527 -8.23 -15.88 -0.20
CA GLY A 527 -8.87 -16.78 0.77
C GLY A 527 -9.48 -16.07 1.99
N LEU A 528 -9.16 -14.78 2.17
CA LEU A 528 -9.70 -13.94 3.24
C LEU A 528 -10.97 -13.18 2.84
N ASN A 529 -11.44 -13.28 1.60
CA ASN A 529 -12.65 -12.57 1.16
C ASN A 529 -13.88 -12.86 2.03
N PRO A 530 -14.21 -14.13 2.37
CA PRO A 530 -15.35 -14.39 3.25
C PRO A 530 -15.19 -13.76 4.64
N LEU A 531 -13.96 -13.70 5.17
CA LEU A 531 -13.66 -13.09 6.47
C LEU A 531 -13.69 -11.56 6.41
N ALA A 532 -13.37 -10.98 5.25
CA ALA A 532 -13.58 -9.56 5.01
C ALA A 532 -15.08 -9.21 5.03
N ALA A 533 -15.92 -10.03 4.41
CA ALA A 533 -17.38 -9.87 4.47
C ALA A 533 -17.95 -9.95 5.90
N VAL A 534 -17.41 -10.85 6.73
CA VAL A 534 -17.74 -10.93 8.16
C VAL A 534 -17.42 -9.60 8.86
N LYS A 535 -16.24 -9.02 8.61
CA LYS A 535 -15.85 -7.72 9.17
C LYS A 535 -16.71 -6.57 8.68
N GLU A 536 -17.05 -6.56 7.38
CA GLU A 536 -17.93 -5.56 6.77
C GLU A 536 -19.34 -5.55 7.40
N ASN A 537 -19.78 -6.68 7.95
CA ASN A 537 -21.06 -6.84 8.64
C ASN A 537 -21.01 -6.60 10.16
N GLY A 538 -19.95 -5.96 10.64
CA GLY A 538 -19.83 -5.45 12.01
C GLY A 538 -19.31 -6.45 13.03
N ILE A 539 -18.78 -7.60 12.61
CA ILE A 539 -18.08 -8.53 13.50
C ILE A 539 -16.59 -8.17 13.52
N GLU A 540 -16.02 -8.03 14.72
CA GLU A 540 -14.59 -7.77 14.84
C GLU A 540 -13.79 -9.03 14.47
N VAL A 541 -13.01 -8.94 13.40
CA VAL A 541 -12.16 -10.03 12.93
C VAL A 541 -10.72 -9.56 12.94
N LYS A 542 -9.91 -10.18 13.81
CA LYS A 542 -8.46 -10.05 13.76
C LYS A 542 -7.92 -11.00 12.72
N VAL A 543 -7.73 -10.48 11.52
CA VAL A 543 -7.11 -11.21 10.42
C VAL A 543 -5.62 -11.32 10.70
N LYS A 544 -5.13 -12.56 10.86
CA LYS A 544 -3.70 -12.85 10.73
C LYS A 544 -3.52 -13.54 9.41
N ALA A 545 -3.11 -12.76 8.41
CA ALA A 545 -2.83 -13.33 7.12
C ALA A 545 -1.43 -13.98 7.20
N VAL A 546 -1.34 -15.25 6.80
CA VAL A 546 -0.18 -16.16 6.86
C VAL A 546 0.05 -16.90 8.21
N GLU A 547 0.27 -18.24 8.11
CA GLU A 547 1.47 -18.98 8.60
C GLU A 547 1.23 -20.43 9.09
N SER A 548 0.21 -21.17 8.61
CA SER A 548 0.16 -22.62 8.90
C SER A 548 -0.12 -23.48 7.68
N LEU A 549 0.67 -24.54 7.55
CA LEU A 549 0.31 -25.73 6.77
C LEU A 549 -0.70 -26.53 7.57
N MET A 550 -1.74 -27.03 6.91
CA MET A 550 -2.76 -27.86 7.53
C MET A 550 -3.19 -28.96 6.57
N GLU A 551 -3.43 -30.16 7.09
CA GLU A 551 -4.05 -31.24 6.32
C GLU A 551 -5.47 -30.83 5.90
N ILE A 552 -5.76 -30.93 4.60
CA ILE A 552 -7.07 -30.58 4.04
C ILE A 552 -8.20 -31.45 4.62
N SER A 553 -7.90 -32.66 5.07
CA SER A 553 -8.85 -33.56 5.72
C SER A 553 -9.43 -33.01 7.04
N ASN A 554 -8.79 -32.01 7.63
CA ASN A 554 -9.28 -31.34 8.83
C ASN A 554 -10.28 -30.21 8.53
N PHE A 555 -10.56 -29.93 7.26
CA PHE A 555 -11.47 -28.88 6.83
C PHE A 555 -12.85 -29.48 6.53
N PHE A 556 -13.89 -28.74 6.89
CA PHE A 556 -15.25 -29.00 6.43
C PHE A 556 -15.54 -28.13 5.21
N ILE A 557 -16.59 -28.48 4.49
CA ILE A 557 -17.00 -27.79 3.26
C ILE A 557 -18.19 -26.90 3.58
N ILE A 558 -18.07 -25.62 3.26
CA ILE A 558 -19.20 -24.69 3.18
C ILE A 558 -19.55 -24.56 1.70
N LYS A 559 -20.75 -24.99 1.32
CA LYS A 559 -21.23 -24.97 -0.06
C LYS A 559 -22.15 -23.81 -0.29
#